data_AF-A0AAE2CR54-F1
#
_entry.id   AF-A0AAE2CR54-F1
#
_cell.length_a   1.000
_cell.length_b   1.000
_cell.length_c   1.000
_cell.angle_alpha   90.00
_cell.angle_beta   90.00
_cell.angle_gamma   90.00
#
_symmetry.space_group_name_H-M   'P 1'
#
loop_
_entity.id
_entity.type
_entity.pdbx_description
1 polymer ?
#
loop_
_entity_poly.entity_id
_entity_poly.type
_entity_poly.pdbx_seq_one_letter_code
_entity_poly.pdbx_strand_id
1 'polypeptide(L)'
;MRDVILHVYDVRNSGYDKTNNTILQINKIFKDGIGLGGIFHTDVQVYGDEEWSFGFCEQGSGVFSCPSTQNPMYKYRESINLGKTSFSIFKVNQILRELSREWPGHSYDLLAKNCNTAEDWACKSFQVIAVPL
;
A
#
# COMPACT_ATOMS: atom_id res chain seq x y z
N MET A 1 20.70 -10.63 -2.39
CA MET A 1 19.62 -10.24 -1.47
C MET A 1 19.27 -8.79 -1.73
N ARG A 2 18.00 -8.41 -1.65
CA ARG A 2 17.50 -7.07 -1.97
C ARG A 2 16.63 -6.56 -0.84
N ASP A 3 16.79 -5.30 -0.47
CA ASP A 3 15.95 -4.64 0.53
C ASP A 3 14.49 -4.55 0.05
N VAL A 4 13.56 -4.80 0.96
CA VAL A 4 12.14 -4.51 0.79
C VAL A 4 11.83 -3.28 1.62
N ILE A 5 11.37 -2.23 0.96
CA ILE A 5 11.14 -0.92 1.55
C ILE A 5 9.64 -0.64 1.51
N LEU A 6 9.09 -0.19 2.65
CA LEU A 6 7.73 0.29 2.75
C LEU A 6 7.77 1.82 2.79
N HIS A 7 7.16 2.47 1.83
CA HIS A 7 6.98 3.91 1.82
C HIS A 7 5.66 4.25 2.51
N VAL A 8 5.70 5.20 3.45
CA VAL A 8 4.54 5.63 4.22
C VAL A 8 4.15 7.04 3.78
N TYR A 9 2.85 7.25 3.58
CA TYR A 9 2.28 8.51 3.14
C TYR A 9 1.17 8.97 4.10
N ASP A 10 1.13 10.28 4.38
CA ASP A 10 0.00 10.91 5.07
C ASP A 10 -1.20 10.99 4.11
N VAL A 11 -2.35 10.42 4.50
CA VAL A 11 -3.63 10.69 3.84
C VAL A 11 -4.15 12.05 4.28
N ARG A 12 -3.79 13.11 3.54
CA ARG A 12 -4.34 14.45 3.76
C ARG A 12 -5.67 14.58 3.02
N ASN A 13 -6.50 15.52 3.46
CA ASN A 13 -7.69 15.99 2.75
C ASN A 13 -7.26 16.60 1.40
N SER A 14 -6.90 15.75 0.43
CA SER A 14 -6.75 16.14 -0.96
C SER A 14 -8.14 16.54 -1.43
N GLY A 15 -8.28 17.66 -2.12
CA GLY A 15 -9.56 18.22 -2.59
C GLY A 15 -10.31 17.36 -3.62
N TYR A 16 -10.18 16.04 -3.54
CA TYR A 16 -10.95 15.03 -4.24
C TYR A 16 -12.14 14.62 -3.35
N ASP A 17 -13.36 14.90 -3.79
CA ASP A 17 -14.59 14.68 -3.02
C ASP A 17 -14.81 13.22 -2.57
N LYS A 18 -14.23 12.23 -3.28
CA LYS A 18 -14.26 10.81 -2.87
C LYS A 18 -13.38 10.53 -1.63
N THR A 19 -12.33 11.30 -1.42
CA THR A 19 -11.44 11.19 -0.25
C THR A 19 -12.11 11.69 1.03
N ASN A 20 -13.01 12.68 0.92
CA ASN A 20 -13.74 13.25 2.06
C ASN A 20 -14.62 12.21 2.77
N ASN A 21 -15.44 11.43 2.05
CA ASN A 21 -16.30 10.40 2.67
C ASN A 21 -15.48 9.28 3.32
N THR A 22 -14.37 8.93 2.69
CA THR A 22 -13.41 7.92 3.15
C THR A 22 -12.74 8.33 4.47
N ILE A 23 -12.19 9.54 4.52
CA ILE A 23 -11.55 10.10 5.73
C ILE A 23 -12.57 10.25 6.86
N LEU A 24 -13.82 10.63 6.56
CA LEU A 24 -14.88 10.77 7.56
C LEU A 24 -15.30 9.43 8.20
N GLN A 25 -15.41 8.36 7.42
CA GLN A 25 -15.78 7.04 7.94
C GLN A 25 -14.65 6.44 8.80
N ILE A 26 -13.41 6.61 8.39
CA ILE A 26 -12.26 6.06 9.10
C ILE A 26 -11.91 6.90 10.34
N ASN A 27 -12.03 8.23 10.28
CA ASN A 27 -11.94 9.08 11.48
C ASN A 27 -12.95 8.67 12.55
N LYS A 28 -14.13 8.16 12.16
CA LYS A 28 -15.13 7.66 13.10
C LYS A 28 -14.70 6.35 13.77
N ILE A 29 -14.02 5.47 13.05
CA ILE A 29 -13.54 4.18 13.58
C ILE A 29 -12.30 4.35 14.45
N PHE A 30 -11.32 5.15 14.02
CA PHE A 30 -10.08 5.38 14.76
C PHE A 30 -10.29 6.25 16.00
N LYS A 31 -11.24 7.20 15.98
CA LYS A 31 -11.59 8.00 17.15
C LYS A 31 -12.21 7.17 18.28
N ASP A 32 -12.93 6.10 17.94
CA ASP A 32 -13.65 5.27 18.91
C ASP A 32 -12.87 4.00 19.33
N GLY A 33 -11.80 3.64 18.61
CA GLY A 33 -11.11 2.34 18.75
C GLY A 33 -9.81 2.33 19.55
N ILE A 34 -8.77 3.06 19.11
CA ILE A 34 -7.42 2.94 19.68
C ILE A 34 -6.72 4.28 19.43
N GLY A 35 -6.25 4.94 20.49
CA GLY A 35 -5.58 6.24 20.43
C GLY A 35 -4.16 6.21 19.82
N LEU A 36 -3.99 5.63 18.63
CA LEU A 36 -2.73 5.48 17.92
C LEU A 36 -2.92 5.69 16.41
N GLY A 37 -2.29 6.74 15.86
CA GLY A 37 -1.94 6.84 14.44
C GLY A 37 -3.07 7.21 13.47
N GLY A 38 -2.79 8.12 12.54
CA GLY A 38 -3.72 8.48 11.47
C GLY A 38 -3.85 7.39 10.40
N ILE A 39 -4.67 7.67 9.39
CA ILE A 39 -4.81 6.84 8.19
C ILE A 39 -3.56 7.05 7.34
N PHE A 40 -2.68 6.05 7.29
CA PHE A 40 -1.54 6.05 6.39
C PHE A 40 -1.85 5.22 5.15
N HIS A 41 -1.28 5.66 4.03
CA HIS A 41 -1.20 4.87 2.82
C HIS A 41 0.22 4.33 2.70
N THR A 42 0.37 3.08 2.26
CA THR A 42 1.67 2.47 2.07
C THR A 42 1.87 1.92 0.67
N ASP A 43 3.13 1.98 0.23
CA ASP A 43 3.57 1.41 -1.05
C ASP A 43 4.83 0.56 -0.81
N VAL A 44 4.96 -0.57 -1.50
CA VAL A 44 6.11 -1.48 -1.38
C VAL A 44 7.08 -1.32 -2.55
N GLN A 45 8.37 -1.16 -2.24
CA GLN A 45 9.47 -1.15 -3.20
C GLN A 45 10.41 -2.33 -2.93
N VAL A 46 10.84 -3.01 -3.99
CA VAL A 46 11.84 -4.09 -3.92
C VAL A 46 12.96 -3.87 -4.94
N TYR A 47 12.61 -3.74 -6.21
CA TYR A 47 13.55 -3.59 -7.32
C TYR A 47 13.28 -2.32 -8.10
N GLY A 48 14.35 -1.74 -8.66
CA GLY A 48 14.27 -0.52 -9.46
C GLY A 48 13.83 0.71 -8.67
N ASP A 49 13.36 1.71 -9.40
CA ASP A 49 12.94 3.02 -8.88
C ASP A 49 11.41 3.13 -8.81
N GLU A 50 10.70 2.00 -8.87
CA GLU A 50 9.23 1.94 -8.79
C GLU A 50 8.79 1.35 -7.45
N GLU A 51 7.74 1.93 -6.89
CA GLU A 51 6.96 1.40 -5.78
C GLU A 51 5.62 0.88 -6.27
N TRP A 52 5.03 -0.06 -5.53
CA TRP A 52 3.80 -0.75 -5.87
C TRP A 52 2.76 -0.52 -4.78
N SER A 53 1.53 -0.27 -5.21
CA SER A 53 0.42 0.12 -4.34
C SER A 53 -0.87 -0.55 -4.77
N PHE A 54 -1.88 -0.51 -3.91
CA PHE A 54 -3.24 -0.95 -4.21
C PHE A 54 -4.28 0.14 -3.94
N GLY A 55 -5.14 0.39 -4.93
CA GLY A 55 -6.18 1.43 -4.89
C GLY A 55 -7.44 1.06 -5.66
N PHE A 56 -8.49 1.86 -5.48
CA PHE A 56 -9.76 1.68 -6.18
C PHE A 56 -9.65 2.07 -7.66
N CYS A 57 -10.15 1.20 -8.53
CA CYS A 57 -10.48 1.53 -9.92
C CYS A 57 -11.73 0.72 -10.34
N GLU A 58 -12.53 1.26 -11.28
CA GLU A 58 -13.80 0.62 -11.66
C GLU A 58 -13.62 -0.69 -12.42
N GLN A 59 -12.52 -0.83 -13.18
CA GLN A 59 -12.24 -2.00 -14.00
C GLN A 59 -10.74 -2.33 -13.97
N GLY A 60 -10.43 -3.63 -13.90
CA GLY A 60 -9.05 -4.13 -13.92
C GLY A 60 -8.42 -4.29 -12.54
N SER A 61 -7.10 -4.37 -12.54
CA SER A 61 -6.28 -4.47 -11.33
C SER A 61 -6.30 -3.17 -10.56
N GLY A 62 -6.48 -3.24 -9.24
CA GLY A 62 -6.26 -2.09 -8.36
C GLY A 62 -4.80 -1.91 -8.00
N VAL A 63 -3.95 -2.89 -8.33
CA VAL A 63 -2.50 -2.81 -8.15
C VAL A 63 -1.90 -1.97 -9.26
N PHE A 64 -1.12 -0.96 -8.89
CA PHE A 64 -0.43 -0.06 -9.79
C PHE A 64 0.99 0.24 -9.28
N SER A 65 1.80 0.88 -10.11
CA SER A 65 3.12 1.37 -9.75
C SER A 65 3.26 2.87 -10.00
N CYS A 66 4.15 3.50 -9.24
CA CYS A 66 4.63 4.87 -9.47
C CYS A 66 6.12 4.97 -9.13
N PRO A 67 6.80 6.06 -9.51
CA PRO A 67 8.16 6.30 -9.05
C PRO A 67 8.20 6.35 -7.52
N SER A 68 9.21 5.70 -6.93
CA SER A 68 9.39 5.60 -5.48
C SER A 68 9.35 6.98 -4.81
N THR A 69 8.64 7.07 -3.68
CA THR A 69 8.43 8.31 -2.89
C THR A 69 7.57 9.39 -3.59
N GLN A 70 6.97 9.08 -4.74
CA GLN A 70 6.29 10.07 -5.60
C GLN A 70 4.84 9.71 -5.91
N ASN A 71 4.19 8.90 -5.08
CA ASN A 71 2.75 8.67 -5.20
C ASN A 71 1.98 10.01 -5.22
N PRO A 72 1.32 10.36 -6.34
CA PRO A 72 0.78 11.70 -6.55
C PRO A 72 -0.48 11.99 -5.73
N MET A 73 -1.10 10.96 -5.15
CA MET A 73 -2.35 11.11 -4.39
C MET A 73 -2.14 11.48 -2.93
N TYR A 74 -0.93 11.23 -2.39
CA TYR A 74 -0.66 11.34 -0.96
C TYR A 74 0.62 12.13 -0.70
N LYS A 75 0.84 12.51 0.56
CA LYS A 75 2.07 13.22 0.93
C LYS A 75 3.06 12.23 1.54
N TYR A 76 4.21 12.08 0.89
CA TYR A 76 5.29 11.24 1.40
C TYR A 76 5.71 11.66 2.81
N ARG A 77 5.87 10.67 3.69
CA ARG A 77 6.23 10.84 5.09
C ARG A 77 7.60 10.24 5.38
N GLU A 78 7.76 8.93 5.18
CA GLU A 78 8.97 8.20 5.55
C GLU A 78 9.07 6.86 4.82
N SER A 79 10.21 6.18 4.99
CA SER A 79 10.46 4.83 4.49
C SER A 79 10.89 3.91 5.63
N ILE A 80 10.38 2.69 5.64
CA ILE A 80 10.69 1.64 6.62
C ILE A 80 11.35 0.47 5.88
N ASN A 81 12.56 0.06 6.28
CA ASN A 81 13.18 -1.15 5.74
C ASN A 81 12.59 -2.38 6.45
N LEU A 82 11.95 -3.26 5.68
CA LEU A 82 11.26 -4.46 6.18
C LEU A 82 12.15 -5.70 6.26
N GLY A 83 13.40 -5.57 5.83
CA GLY A 83 14.36 -6.65 5.69
C GLY A 83 14.74 -6.90 4.23
N LYS A 84 15.29 -8.10 3.98
CA LYS A 84 15.82 -8.46 2.67
C LYS A 84 15.18 -9.73 2.15
N THR A 85 14.84 -9.74 0.87
CA THR A 85 14.45 -10.95 0.14
C THR A 85 15.62 -11.53 -0.66
N SER A 86 15.69 -12.85 -0.79
CA SER A 86 16.66 -13.53 -1.67
C SER A 86 16.15 -13.70 -3.10
N PHE A 87 14.89 -13.35 -3.36
CA PHE A 87 14.26 -13.56 -4.66
C PHE A 87 14.87 -12.70 -5.76
N SER A 88 14.91 -13.26 -6.97
CA SER A 88 15.31 -12.53 -8.16
C SER A 88 14.21 -11.57 -8.60
N ILE A 89 14.56 -10.60 -9.43
CA ILE A 89 13.59 -9.68 -10.05
C ILE A 89 12.48 -10.43 -10.81
N PHE A 90 12.80 -11.58 -11.42
CA PHE A 90 11.80 -12.42 -12.09
C PHE A 90 10.76 -12.96 -11.11
N LYS A 91 11.20 -13.45 -9.95
CA LYS A 91 10.30 -13.99 -8.92
C LYS A 91 9.47 -12.88 -8.27
N VAL A 92 10.08 -11.71 -8.03
CA VAL A 92 9.35 -10.52 -7.54
C VAL A 92 8.26 -10.10 -8.52
N ASN A 93 8.58 -10.00 -9.82
CA ASN A 93 7.60 -9.66 -10.85
C ASN A 93 6.49 -10.71 -10.96
N GLN A 94 6.77 -11.98 -10.68
CA GLN A 94 5.74 -13.00 -10.60
C GLN A 94 4.79 -12.76 -9.41
N ILE A 95 5.33 -12.48 -8.22
CA ILE A 95 4.53 -12.17 -7.03
C ILE A 95 3.66 -10.93 -7.26
N LEU A 96 4.21 -9.88 -7.87
CA LEU A 96 3.45 -8.66 -8.21
C LEU A 96 2.33 -8.94 -9.21
N ARG A 97 2.56 -9.79 -10.22
CA ARG A 97 1.50 -10.22 -11.14
C ARG A 97 0.41 -11.03 -10.45
N GLU A 98 0.79 -11.90 -9.50
CA GLU A 98 -0.17 -12.64 -8.68
C GLU A 98 -1.00 -11.67 -7.84
N LEU A 99 -0.36 -10.69 -7.18
CA LEU A 99 -1.06 -9.62 -6.47
C LEU A 99 -2.05 -8.88 -7.40
N SER A 100 -1.62 -8.44 -8.59
CA SER A 100 -2.51 -7.75 -9.55
C SER A 100 -3.73 -8.58 -9.97
N ARG A 101 -3.61 -9.92 -9.99
CA ARG A 101 -4.73 -10.80 -10.34
C ARG A 101 -5.72 -10.97 -9.19
N GLU A 102 -5.23 -11.11 -7.97
CA GLU A 102 -6.06 -11.38 -6.78
C GLU A 102 -6.65 -10.09 -6.15
N TRP A 103 -6.18 -8.92 -6.61
CA TRP A 103 -6.56 -7.60 -6.10
C TRP A 103 -7.14 -6.71 -7.21
N PRO A 104 -8.36 -7.02 -7.71
CA PRO A 104 -9.06 -6.15 -8.65
C PRO A 104 -9.48 -4.85 -7.96
N GLY A 105 -9.45 -3.72 -8.67
CA GLY A 105 -9.65 -2.40 -8.06
C GLY A 105 -11.06 -2.19 -7.51
N HIS A 106 -12.07 -2.82 -8.12
CA HIS A 106 -13.45 -2.76 -7.62
C HIS A 106 -13.63 -3.53 -6.29
N SER A 107 -12.64 -4.31 -5.86
CA SER A 107 -12.64 -5.00 -4.56
C SER A 107 -11.99 -4.19 -3.44
N TYR A 108 -11.52 -2.98 -3.74
CA TYR A 108 -10.95 -2.09 -2.75
C TYR A 108 -12.01 -1.72 -1.71
N ASP A 109 -11.74 -2.07 -0.46
CA ASP A 109 -12.53 -1.72 0.71
C ASP A 109 -11.64 -1.04 1.72
N LEU A 110 -12.09 0.11 2.23
CA LEU A 110 -11.30 0.98 3.10
C LEU A 110 -10.80 0.32 4.39
N LEU A 111 -11.51 -0.70 4.88
CA LEU A 111 -11.24 -1.32 6.17
C LEU A 111 -10.75 -2.76 6.02
N ALA A 112 -11.36 -3.51 5.10
CA ALA A 112 -11.15 -4.94 4.97
C ALA A 112 -10.17 -5.31 3.86
N LYS A 113 -10.02 -4.48 2.83
CA LYS A 113 -9.19 -4.77 1.66
C LYS A 113 -8.65 -3.48 1.04
N ASN A 114 -7.67 -2.88 1.72
CA ASN A 114 -7.03 -1.62 1.35
C ASN A 114 -5.55 -1.84 0.99
N CYS A 115 -4.84 -0.74 0.71
CA CYS A 115 -3.38 -0.74 0.49
C CYS A 115 -2.67 -1.57 1.57
N ASN A 116 -2.74 -1.18 2.85
CA ASN A 116 -1.98 -1.84 3.92
C ASN A 116 -2.17 -3.36 3.96
N THR A 117 -3.39 -3.85 3.69
CA THR A 117 -3.64 -5.30 3.60
C THR A 117 -3.00 -5.96 2.37
N ALA A 118 -2.90 -5.25 1.24
CA ALA A 118 -2.15 -5.68 0.06
C ALA A 118 -0.64 -5.68 0.33
N GLU A 119 -0.11 -4.66 1.02
CA GLU A 119 1.30 -4.63 1.41
C GLU A 119 1.64 -5.73 2.41
N ASP A 120 0.80 -6.04 3.39
CA ASP A 120 0.98 -7.20 4.28
C ASP A 120 1.03 -8.51 3.48
N TRP A 121 0.12 -8.69 2.52
CA TRP A 121 0.16 -9.85 1.61
C TRP A 121 1.47 -9.91 0.82
N ALA A 122 1.93 -8.78 0.29
CA ALA A 122 3.16 -8.70 -0.49
C ALA A 122 4.40 -8.99 0.38
N CYS A 123 4.46 -8.44 1.59
CA CYS A 123 5.56 -8.65 2.53
C CYS A 123 5.68 -10.12 2.94
N LYS A 124 4.56 -10.78 3.25
CA LYS A 124 4.50 -12.23 3.50
C LYS A 124 4.99 -13.02 2.28
N SER A 125 4.57 -12.60 1.09
CA SER A 125 4.99 -13.24 -0.17
C SER A 125 6.48 -13.06 -0.45
N PHE A 126 7.08 -11.93 -0.07
CA PHE A 126 8.51 -11.65 -0.18
C PHE A 126 9.36 -12.25 0.95
N GLN A 127 8.72 -12.86 1.95
CA GLN A 127 9.35 -13.46 3.14
C GLN A 127 10.09 -12.42 4.00
N VAL A 128 9.52 -11.23 4.15
CA VAL A 128 10.03 -10.17 5.03
C VAL A 128 9.04 -9.86 6.15
N ILE A 129 9.47 -9.02 7.10
CA ILE A 129 8.65 -8.64 8.25
C ILE A 129 7.44 -7.85 7.74
N ALA A 130 6.24 -8.24 8.15
CA ALA A 130 5.05 -7.41 8.02
C ALA A 130 5.06 -6.36 9.14
N VAL A 131 4.80 -5.09 8.79
CA VAL A 131 4.62 -4.04 9.80
C VAL A 131 3.17 -4.09 10.29
N PRO A 132 2.91 -4.16 11.60
CA PRO A 132 1.58 -3.88 12.13
C PRO A 132 1.35 -2.38 11.99
N LEU A 133 0.67 -1.98 10.91
CA LEU A 133 0.16 -0.62 10.68
C LEU A 133 -1.33 -0.57 11.00
#